data_AF-A0A0A2TPH4-F1
#
_entry.id   AF-A0A0A2TPH4-F1
#
_cell.length_a   1.000
_cell.length_b   1.000
_cell.length_c   1.000
_cell.angle_alpha   90.00
_cell.angle_beta   90.00
_cell.angle_gamma   90.00
#
_symmetry.space_group_name_H-M   'P 1'
#
loop_
_entity.id
_entity.type
_entity.pdbx_description
1 polymer ?
#
loop_
_entity_poly.entity_id
_entity_poly.type
_entity_poly.pdbx_seq_one_letter_code
_entity_poly.pdbx_strand_id
1 'polypeptide(L)'
;MKKRTQRIFAGILAVLVSIAMVGSGLLVFFFRGDETTSGSSASALAAKAAADYQDQKLRLDAMVQQAKVDPENVPLQKALGNEYYNAGVAAQDVAPAEVQENFKRAAEVYQNVIKIEKDVNIMAALATSAFYSGDNDLAEKSYKEALELKPDFFNALVNYGFFLSQAKQDWAGALNQWQKALPLAQNSSDQELIQAMISQAQSELQPKAATDTSTPTPP
;
A
#
# COMPACT_ATOMS: atom_id res chain seq x y z
N MET A 1 -24.29 -6.45 5.93
CA MET A 1 -23.90 -5.21 5.21
C MET A 1 -22.48 -5.23 4.61
N LYS A 2 -21.70 -6.33 4.70
CA LYS A 2 -20.29 -6.45 4.22
C LYS A 2 -20.08 -6.56 2.69
N LYS A 3 -21.12 -6.81 1.88
CA LYS A 3 -20.97 -7.13 0.45
C LYS A 3 -20.78 -5.90 -0.46
N ARG A 4 -21.15 -4.69 -0.03
CA ARG A 4 -21.09 -3.48 -0.86
C ARG A 4 -19.68 -2.87 -0.87
N THR A 5 -18.97 -2.90 0.26
CA THR A 5 -17.60 -2.39 0.40
C THR A 5 -16.59 -3.27 -0.33
N GLN A 6 -16.79 -4.60 -0.36
CA GLN A 6 -15.99 -5.52 -1.18
C GLN A 6 -16.13 -5.26 -2.69
N ARG A 7 -17.29 -4.76 -3.15
CA ARG A 7 -17.51 -4.42 -4.56
C ARG A 7 -16.82 -3.11 -4.97
N ILE A 8 -16.61 -2.19 -4.03
CA ILE A 8 -15.89 -0.93 -4.28
C ILE A 8 -14.37 -1.19 -4.33
N PHE A 9 -13.85 -2.05 -3.45
CA PHE A 9 -12.46 -2.54 -3.51
C PHE A 9 -12.15 -3.24 -4.84
N ALA A 10 -13.07 -4.08 -5.34
CA ALA A 10 -12.92 -4.71 -6.65
C ALA A 10 -13.02 -3.72 -7.81
N GLY A 11 -13.79 -2.63 -7.69
CA GLY A 11 -13.95 -1.63 -8.76
C GLY A 11 -12.72 -0.74 -8.96
N ILE A 12 -12.06 -0.31 -7.88
CA ILE A 12 -10.84 0.50 -7.97
C ILE A 12 -9.62 -0.36 -8.36
N LEU A 13 -9.56 -1.62 -7.89
CA LEU A 13 -8.56 -2.58 -8.34
C LEU A 13 -8.79 -3.01 -9.80
N ALA A 14 -10.04 -3.08 -10.27
CA ALA A 14 -10.36 -3.44 -11.64
C ALA A 14 -10.04 -2.35 -12.65
N VAL A 15 -10.04 -1.05 -12.31
CA VAL A 15 -9.66 0.01 -13.26
C VAL A 15 -8.16 -0.03 -13.60
N LEU A 16 -7.31 -0.63 -12.74
CA LEU A 16 -5.91 -0.90 -13.05
C LEU A 16 -5.66 -2.28 -13.70
N VAL A 17 -6.59 -3.23 -13.56
CA VAL A 17 -6.45 -4.60 -14.08
C VAL A 17 -7.24 -4.85 -15.39
N SER A 18 -8.16 -3.96 -15.79
CA SER A 18 -9.08 -4.20 -16.92
C SER A 18 -8.50 -4.03 -18.33
N ILE A 19 -7.18 -3.93 -18.50
CA ILE A 19 -6.54 -4.06 -19.82
C ILE A 19 -5.98 -5.48 -20.08
N ALA A 20 -5.98 -6.41 -19.11
CA ALA A 20 -5.23 -7.66 -19.29
C ALA A 20 -6.01 -8.97 -19.01
N MET A 21 -7.32 -9.04 -19.24
CA MET A 21 -8.03 -10.33 -19.22
C MET A 21 -9.06 -10.50 -20.35
N VAL A 22 -8.56 -10.73 -21.56
CA VAL A 22 -9.18 -11.68 -22.49
C VAL A 22 -8.06 -12.60 -22.97
N GLY A 23 -7.94 -13.76 -22.32
CA GLY A 23 -6.91 -14.73 -22.65
C GLY A 23 -7.32 -16.12 -22.21
N SER A 24 -8.25 -16.74 -22.93
CA SER A 24 -8.40 -18.20 -22.90
C SER A 24 -9.18 -18.72 -24.09
N GLY A 25 -8.44 -19.30 -25.04
CA GLY A 25 -8.88 -20.51 -25.74
C GLY A 25 -9.19 -20.37 -27.24
N LEU A 26 -8.38 -21.08 -28.03
CA LEU A 26 -8.64 -21.54 -29.40
C LEU A 26 -8.73 -20.48 -30.50
N LEU A 27 -7.68 -20.39 -31.32
CA LEU A 27 -7.71 -20.70 -32.76
C LEU A 27 -6.29 -20.53 -33.35
N VAL A 28 -5.54 -21.63 -33.37
CA VAL A 28 -4.46 -21.77 -34.37
C VAL A 28 -5.17 -22.09 -35.68
N PHE A 29 -5.10 -21.16 -36.63
CA PHE A 29 -5.14 -21.30 -38.09
C PHE A 29 -6.00 -20.25 -38.80
N PHE A 30 -5.34 -19.51 -39.69
CA PHE A 30 -5.84 -18.56 -40.68
C PHE A 30 -6.32 -17.20 -40.16
N PHE A 31 -5.43 -16.21 -40.10
CA PHE A 31 -5.51 -14.99 -40.93
C PHE A 31 -4.23 -14.16 -40.74
N ARG A 32 -3.53 -13.92 -41.85
CA ARG A 32 -2.44 -12.95 -41.98
C ARG A 32 -3.09 -11.62 -42.33
N GLY A 33 -2.89 -10.61 -41.49
CA GLY A 33 -3.38 -9.25 -41.73
C GLY A 33 -3.41 -8.44 -40.44
N ASP A 34 -2.38 -7.60 -40.30
CA ASP A 34 -2.21 -6.40 -39.48
C ASP A 34 -2.93 -6.19 -38.13
N GLU A 35 -2.14 -5.59 -37.23
CA GLU A 35 -2.48 -5.00 -35.93
C GLU A 35 -2.72 -5.93 -34.73
N THR A 36 -1.71 -6.03 -33.84
CA THR A 36 -1.86 -6.07 -32.36
C THR A 36 -0.47 -6.02 -31.69
N THR A 37 0.17 -4.85 -31.69
CA THR A 37 1.47 -4.66 -30.98
C THR A 37 1.33 -4.35 -29.49
N SER A 38 0.11 -4.15 -28.98
CA SER A 38 -0.17 -3.76 -27.59
C SER A 38 -0.27 -4.94 -26.60
N GLY A 39 -0.60 -6.15 -27.04
CA GLY A 39 -0.70 -7.34 -26.16
C GLY A 39 0.63 -8.04 -25.87
N SER A 40 1.60 -7.92 -26.78
CA SER A 40 2.93 -8.54 -26.66
C SER A 40 3.81 -7.84 -25.62
N SER A 41 3.70 -6.51 -25.50
CA SER A 41 4.49 -5.73 -24.55
C SER A 41 4.03 -5.91 -23.09
N ALA A 42 2.72 -5.91 -22.84
CA ALA A 42 2.18 -6.07 -21.48
C ALA A 42 2.47 -7.47 -20.89
N SER A 43 2.34 -8.52 -21.69
CA SER A 43 2.68 -9.90 -21.29
C SER A 43 4.18 -10.07 -21.03
N ALA A 44 5.04 -9.44 -21.84
CA ALA A 44 6.48 -9.45 -21.61
C ALA A 44 6.89 -8.69 -20.31
N LEU A 45 6.24 -7.56 -20.02
CA LEU A 45 6.48 -6.81 -18.78
C LEU A 45 6.07 -7.61 -17.53
N ALA A 46 4.91 -8.28 -17.57
CA ALA A 46 4.47 -9.14 -16.48
C ALA A 46 5.42 -10.33 -16.24
N ALA A 47 5.89 -10.97 -17.32
CA ALA A 47 6.87 -12.05 -17.24
C ALA A 47 8.21 -11.56 -16.65
N LYS A 48 8.66 -10.37 -17.05
CA LYS A 48 9.85 -9.75 -16.47
C LYS A 48 9.67 -9.45 -14.98
N ALA A 49 8.55 -8.85 -14.57
CA ALA A 49 8.29 -8.56 -13.17
C ALA A 49 8.26 -9.84 -12.31
N ALA A 50 7.67 -10.92 -12.83
CA ALA A 50 7.67 -12.21 -12.15
C ALA A 50 9.09 -12.78 -12.00
N ALA A 51 9.94 -12.67 -13.03
CA ALA A 51 11.34 -13.11 -12.98
C ALA A 51 12.16 -12.27 -11.99
N ASP A 52 12.04 -10.94 -12.05
CA ASP A 52 12.71 -10.02 -11.13
C ASP A 52 12.30 -10.32 -9.66
N TYR A 53 11.04 -10.69 -9.42
CA TYR A 53 10.56 -11.10 -8.10
C TYR A 53 11.15 -12.45 -7.64
N GLN A 54 11.37 -13.42 -8.54
CA GLN A 54 12.07 -14.66 -8.16
C GLN A 54 13.51 -14.39 -7.76
N ASP A 55 14.22 -13.54 -8.52
CA ASP A 55 15.58 -13.13 -8.17
C ASP A 55 15.63 -12.38 -6.84
N GLN A 56 14.60 -11.57 -6.56
CA GLN A 56 14.43 -10.91 -5.27
C GLN A 56 14.29 -11.90 -4.11
N LYS A 57 13.51 -12.98 -4.28
CA LYS A 57 13.36 -14.02 -3.25
C LYS A 57 14.68 -14.70 -2.92
N LEU A 58 15.49 -15.00 -3.93
CA LEU A 58 16.83 -15.57 -3.73
C LEU A 58 17.75 -14.62 -2.93
N ARG A 59 17.66 -13.31 -3.22
CA ARG A 59 18.40 -12.28 -2.46
C ARG A 59 17.92 -12.23 -1.01
N LEU A 60 16.61 -12.25 -0.77
CA LEU A 60 16.04 -12.30 0.57
C LEU A 60 16.54 -13.51 1.34
N ASP A 61 16.54 -14.70 0.74
CA ASP A 61 17.05 -15.90 1.38
C ASP A 61 18.52 -15.75 1.78
N ALA A 62 19.36 -15.20 0.91
CA ALA A 62 20.76 -14.93 1.22
C ALA A 62 20.92 -13.93 2.38
N MET A 63 20.15 -12.83 2.38
CA MET A 63 20.16 -11.84 3.46
C MET A 63 19.69 -12.44 4.80
N VAL A 64 18.67 -13.30 4.77
CA VAL A 64 18.18 -14.03 5.96
C VAL A 64 19.28 -14.94 6.52
N GLN A 65 20.03 -15.65 5.68
CA GLN A 65 21.14 -16.47 6.17
C GLN A 65 22.23 -15.62 6.80
N GLN A 66 22.57 -14.47 6.21
CA GLN A 66 23.54 -13.54 6.79
C GLN A 66 23.05 -12.99 8.14
N ALA A 67 21.78 -12.60 8.22
CA ALA A 67 21.18 -12.06 9.44
C ALA A 67 21.04 -13.10 10.57
N LYS A 68 21.02 -14.40 10.24
CA LYS A 68 21.10 -15.47 11.24
C LYS A 68 22.50 -15.61 11.84
N VAL A 69 23.53 -15.38 11.04
CA VAL A 69 24.94 -15.45 11.48
C VAL A 69 25.29 -14.23 12.33
N ASP A 70 24.80 -13.05 11.95
CA ASP A 70 25.07 -11.78 12.62
C ASP A 70 23.76 -11.01 12.91
N PRO A 71 22.99 -11.44 13.93
CA PRO A 71 21.66 -10.87 14.21
C PRO A 71 21.72 -9.43 14.73
N GLU A 72 22.84 -9.00 15.29
CA GLU A 72 23.03 -7.64 15.84
C GLU A 72 23.52 -6.64 14.79
N ASN A 73 23.74 -7.08 13.54
CA ASN A 73 24.10 -6.21 12.43
C ASN A 73 22.95 -5.29 12.03
N VAL A 74 22.83 -4.15 12.70
CA VAL A 74 21.76 -3.18 12.48
C VAL A 74 21.65 -2.74 11.01
N PRO A 75 22.75 -2.41 10.29
CA PRO A 75 22.67 -2.09 8.86
C PRO A 75 22.04 -3.21 8.02
N LEU A 76 22.44 -4.47 8.25
CA LEU A 76 21.87 -5.62 7.55
C LEU A 76 20.39 -5.82 7.91
N GLN A 77 20.01 -5.69 9.18
CA GLN A 77 18.61 -5.80 9.60
C GLN A 77 17.74 -4.69 8.98
N LYS A 78 18.24 -3.44 8.95
CA LYS A 78 17.56 -2.33 8.25
C LYS A 78 17.38 -2.67 6.76
N ALA A 79 18.43 -3.14 6.10
CA ALA A 79 18.36 -3.55 4.70
C ALA A 79 17.38 -4.71 4.47
N LEU A 80 17.36 -5.72 5.34
CA LEU A 80 16.47 -6.87 5.26
C LEU A 80 15.00 -6.47 5.45
N GLY A 81 14.71 -5.57 6.40
CA GLY A 81 13.36 -5.02 6.58
C GLY A 81 12.88 -4.26 5.35
N ASN A 82 13.76 -3.44 4.76
CA ASN A 82 13.48 -2.71 3.52
C ASN A 82 13.23 -3.68 2.35
N GLU A 83 14.03 -4.75 2.25
CA GLU A 83 13.88 -5.74 1.18
C GLU A 83 12.56 -6.50 1.30
N TYR A 84 12.16 -6.91 2.51
CA TYR A 84 10.85 -7.51 2.74
C TYR A 84 9.70 -6.55 2.44
N TYR A 85 9.84 -5.27 2.80
CA TYR A 85 8.84 -4.26 2.45
C TYR A 85 8.70 -4.13 0.93
N ASN A 86 9.82 -4.03 0.21
CA ASN A 86 9.85 -3.94 -1.24
C ASN A 86 9.27 -5.20 -1.90
N ALA A 87 9.57 -6.39 -1.35
CA ALA A 87 8.97 -7.64 -1.81
C ALA A 87 7.45 -7.68 -1.55
N GLY A 88 6.98 -7.10 -0.44
CA GLY A 88 5.55 -6.95 -0.17
C GLY A 88 4.85 -6.07 -1.19
N VAL A 89 5.49 -4.98 -1.62
CA VAL A 89 4.99 -4.11 -2.70
C VAL A 89 5.02 -4.83 -4.04
N ALA A 90 6.16 -5.42 -4.43
CA ALA A 90 6.31 -6.12 -5.71
C ALA A 90 5.33 -7.30 -5.82
N ALA A 91 5.10 -8.03 -4.73
CA ALA A 91 4.17 -9.16 -4.69
C ALA A 91 2.72 -8.77 -4.97
N GLN A 92 2.33 -7.49 -4.85
CA GLN A 92 0.96 -7.04 -5.15
C GLN A 92 0.54 -7.39 -6.58
N ASP A 93 1.48 -7.30 -7.53
CA ASP A 93 1.21 -7.52 -8.94
C ASP A 93 1.47 -8.96 -9.38
N VAL A 94 2.47 -9.62 -8.79
CA VAL A 94 2.99 -10.90 -9.30
C VAL A 94 2.76 -12.10 -8.37
N ALA A 95 2.55 -11.87 -7.08
CA ALA A 95 2.35 -12.92 -6.09
C ALA A 95 1.43 -12.47 -4.94
N PRO A 96 0.14 -12.18 -5.17
CA PRO A 96 -0.73 -11.54 -4.17
C PRO A 96 -0.86 -12.32 -2.85
N ALA A 97 -0.68 -13.64 -2.89
CA ALA A 97 -0.69 -14.50 -1.70
C ALA A 97 0.50 -14.27 -0.76
N GLU A 98 1.62 -13.72 -1.26
CA GLU A 98 2.84 -13.47 -0.49
C GLU A 98 2.87 -12.06 0.13
N VAL A 99 1.97 -11.17 -0.28
CA VAL A 99 1.93 -9.75 0.14
C VAL A 99 1.90 -9.61 1.66
N GLN A 100 0.91 -10.23 2.32
CA GLN A 100 0.75 -10.09 3.78
C GLN A 100 1.93 -10.66 4.55
N GLU A 101 2.48 -11.79 4.11
CA GLU A 101 3.63 -12.42 4.77
C GLU A 101 4.89 -11.59 4.60
N ASN A 102 5.15 -11.03 3.42
CA ASN A 102 6.31 -10.15 3.20
C ASN A 102 6.24 -8.91 4.09
N PHE A 103 5.09 -8.25 4.17
CA PHE A 103 4.92 -7.11 5.08
C PHE A 103 5.01 -7.50 6.55
N LYS A 104 4.52 -8.69 6.92
CA LYS A 104 4.68 -9.21 8.28
C LYS A 104 6.15 -9.42 8.63
N ARG A 105 6.94 -10.01 7.72
CA ARG A 105 8.39 -10.19 7.88
C ARG A 105 9.12 -8.85 7.99
N ALA A 106 8.74 -7.86 7.17
CA ALA A 106 9.27 -6.51 7.28
C ALA A 106 9.01 -5.92 8.68
N ALA A 107 7.77 -6.02 9.17
CA ALA A 107 7.41 -5.55 10.52
C ALA A 107 8.22 -6.26 11.62
N GLU A 108 8.38 -7.58 11.57
CA GLU A 108 9.17 -8.34 12.54
C GLU A 108 10.65 -7.89 12.57
N VAL A 109 11.25 -7.67 11.39
CA VAL A 109 12.63 -7.21 11.28
C VAL A 109 12.79 -5.79 11.81
N TYR A 110 11.90 -4.86 11.41
CA TYR A 110 11.94 -3.50 11.92
C TYR A 110 11.72 -3.43 13.44
N GLN A 111 10.84 -4.27 14.00
CA GLN A 111 10.66 -4.39 15.45
C GLN A 111 11.96 -4.77 16.17
N ASN A 112 12.81 -5.60 15.56
CA ASN A 112 14.10 -5.94 16.14
C ASN A 112 15.10 -4.79 16.03
N VAL A 113 15.11 -4.07 14.90
CA VAL A 113 15.94 -2.87 14.74
C VAL A 113 15.61 -1.82 15.81
N ILE A 114 14.34 -1.51 16.04
CA ILE A 114 13.93 -0.45 16.99
C ILE A 114 14.19 -0.78 18.46
N LYS A 115 14.49 -2.04 18.79
CA LYS A 115 14.97 -2.44 20.14
C LYS A 115 16.41 -2.00 20.38
N ILE A 116 17.19 -1.87 19.31
CA ILE A 116 18.62 -1.51 19.35
C ILE A 116 18.79 -0.01 19.13
N GLU A 117 18.11 0.54 18.11
CA GLU A 117 18.25 1.94 17.71
C GLU A 117 16.87 2.54 17.41
N LYS A 118 16.53 3.63 18.11
CA LYS A 118 15.30 4.39 17.82
C LYS A 118 15.53 5.29 16.60
N ASP A 119 14.82 4.99 15.52
CA ASP A 119 14.88 5.71 14.25
C ASP A 119 13.44 5.95 13.75
N VAL A 120 13.04 7.22 13.61
CA VAL A 120 11.68 7.59 13.19
C VAL A 120 11.31 7.06 11.81
N ASN A 121 12.29 6.90 10.91
CA ASN A 121 12.04 6.34 9.57
C ASN A 121 11.69 4.87 9.68
N ILE A 122 12.42 4.12 10.51
CA ILE A 122 12.16 2.69 10.77
C ILE A 122 10.84 2.51 11.52
N MET A 123 10.51 3.39 12.46
CA MET A 123 9.23 3.34 13.18
C MET A 123 8.04 3.57 12.23
N ALA A 124 8.14 4.50 11.29
CA ALA A 124 7.10 4.68 10.27
C ALA A 124 7.06 3.50 9.29
N ALA A 125 8.20 2.96 8.87
CA ALA A 125 8.26 1.78 8.00
C ALA A 125 7.66 0.54 8.68
N LEU A 126 7.91 0.36 9.98
CA LEU A 126 7.25 -0.64 10.82
C LEU A 126 5.73 -0.44 10.81
N ALA A 127 5.26 0.78 11.05
CA ALA A 127 3.84 1.10 11.09
C ALA A 127 3.15 0.76 9.76
N THR A 128 3.75 1.16 8.64
CA THR A 128 3.25 0.85 7.29
C THR A 128 3.27 -0.66 7.02
N SER A 129 4.35 -1.36 7.39
CA SER A 129 4.46 -2.81 7.23
C SER A 129 3.39 -3.55 8.03
N ALA A 130 3.18 -3.16 9.29
CA ALA A 130 2.15 -3.71 10.16
C ALA A 130 0.74 -3.49 9.59
N PHE A 131 0.49 -2.31 9.02
CA PHE A 131 -0.79 -2.03 8.37
C PHE A 131 -1.04 -3.01 7.20
N TYR A 132 -0.08 -3.15 6.28
CA TYR A 132 -0.26 -4.05 5.13
C TYR A 132 -0.21 -5.54 5.48
N SER A 133 0.37 -5.92 6.62
CA SER A 133 0.27 -7.28 7.16
C SER A 133 -1.07 -7.55 7.87
N GLY A 134 -1.88 -6.51 8.10
CA GLY A 134 -3.15 -6.59 8.81
C GLY A 134 -3.06 -6.44 10.34
N ASP A 135 -1.87 -6.16 10.88
CA ASP A 135 -1.68 -5.86 12.31
C ASP A 135 -1.94 -4.37 12.58
N ASN A 136 -3.24 -4.03 12.63
CA ASN A 136 -3.68 -2.65 12.78
C ASN A 136 -3.33 -2.04 14.15
N ASP A 137 -3.22 -2.86 15.20
CA ASP A 137 -2.90 -2.38 16.54
C ASP A 137 -1.42 -1.97 16.62
N LEU A 138 -0.53 -2.79 16.04
CA LEU A 138 0.88 -2.45 15.91
C LEU A 138 1.09 -1.23 14.99
N ALA A 139 0.33 -1.13 13.91
CA ALA A 139 0.39 0.00 12.99
C ALA A 139 0.04 1.32 13.70
N GLU A 140 -1.13 1.39 14.35
CA GLU A 140 -1.60 2.56 15.11
C GLU A 140 -0.57 2.98 16.17
N LYS A 141 -0.07 2.01 16.96
CA LYS A 141 0.93 2.28 18.00
C LYS A 141 2.21 2.87 17.39
N SER A 142 2.73 2.24 16.33
CA SER A 142 4.01 2.63 15.75
C SER A 142 3.95 4.00 15.07
N TYR A 143 2.82 4.34 14.41
CA TYR A 143 2.62 5.70 13.88
C TYR A 143 2.58 6.75 14.99
N LYS A 144 1.87 6.47 16.08
CA LYS A 144 1.82 7.39 17.23
C LYS A 144 3.19 7.60 17.85
N GLU A 145 3.93 6.53 18.12
CA GLU A 145 5.28 6.65 18.68
C GLU A 145 6.22 7.44 17.75
N ALA A 146 6.12 7.23 16.42
CA ALA A 146 6.94 7.98 15.45
C ALA A 146 6.61 9.47 15.47
N LEU A 147 5.32 9.82 15.55
CA LEU A 147 4.83 11.21 15.58
C LEU A 147 4.98 11.87 16.96
N GLU A 148 5.04 11.10 18.04
CA GLU A 148 5.43 11.61 19.36
C GLU A 148 6.90 12.04 19.35
N LEU A 149 7.78 11.26 18.71
CA LEU A 149 9.20 11.57 18.60
C LEU A 149 9.49 12.69 17.59
N LYS A 150 8.77 12.70 16.46
CA LYS A 150 8.88 13.74 15.44
C LYS A 150 7.49 14.15 14.91
N PRO A 151 6.86 15.17 15.52
CA PRO A 151 5.49 15.59 15.16
C PRO A 151 5.31 16.09 13.73
N ASP A 152 6.38 16.57 13.11
CA ASP A 152 6.42 17.06 11.73
C ASP A 152 6.98 16.02 10.75
N PHE A 153 6.99 14.74 11.12
CA PHE A 153 7.50 13.70 10.23
C PHE A 153 6.52 13.42 9.08
N PHE A 154 6.76 14.11 7.95
CA PHE A 154 5.93 14.09 6.76
C PHE A 154 5.43 12.69 6.36
N ASN A 155 6.35 11.73 6.20
CA ASN A 155 6.00 10.37 5.79
C ASN A 155 5.05 9.67 6.77
N ALA A 156 5.26 9.85 8.08
CA ALA A 156 4.38 9.27 9.09
C ALA A 156 3.00 9.95 9.11
N LEU A 157 2.93 11.28 8.94
CA LEU A 157 1.65 11.99 8.86
C LEU A 157 0.81 11.52 7.67
N VAL A 158 1.43 11.41 6.48
CA VAL A 158 0.75 10.95 5.26
C VAL A 158 0.26 9.51 5.41
N ASN A 159 1.16 8.60 5.79
CA ASN A 159 0.84 7.18 5.89
C ASN A 159 -0.12 6.87 7.05
N TYR A 160 -0.02 7.59 8.16
CA TYR A 160 -0.95 7.44 9.26
C TYR A 160 -2.36 7.90 8.87
N GLY A 161 -2.48 8.99 8.12
CA GLY A 161 -3.76 9.41 7.55
C GLY A 161 -4.38 8.34 6.65
N PHE A 162 -3.58 7.69 5.81
CA PHE A 162 -4.03 6.58 4.96
C PHE A 162 -4.46 5.36 5.78
N PHE A 163 -3.71 5.01 6.82
CA PHE A 163 -4.11 3.95 7.75
C PHE A 163 -5.45 4.26 8.44
N LEU A 164 -5.62 5.49 8.94
CA LEU A 164 -6.85 5.92 9.62
C LEU A 164 -8.06 5.85 8.68
N SER A 165 -7.94 6.37 7.45
CA SER A 165 -9.05 6.33 6.50
C SER A 165 -9.39 4.91 6.06
N GLN A 166 -8.40 4.08 5.77
CA GLN A 166 -8.61 2.77 5.17
C GLN A 166 -8.91 1.68 6.20
N ALA A 167 -8.04 1.53 7.21
CA ALA A 167 -8.17 0.46 8.20
C ALA A 167 -9.20 0.79 9.27
N LYS A 168 -9.21 2.04 9.75
CA LYS A 168 -10.05 2.47 10.87
C LYS A 168 -11.36 3.12 10.43
N GLN A 169 -11.48 3.50 9.16
CA GLN A 169 -12.59 4.31 8.64
C GLN A 169 -12.75 5.64 9.41
N ASP A 170 -11.64 6.13 9.98
CA ASP A 170 -11.56 7.38 10.73
C ASP A 170 -11.11 8.50 9.78
N TRP A 171 -12.06 8.97 8.97
CA TRP A 171 -11.84 10.05 8.02
C TRP A 171 -11.53 11.39 8.71
N ALA A 172 -12.00 11.60 9.93
CA ALA A 172 -11.71 12.80 10.71
C ALA A 172 -10.25 12.80 11.19
N GLY A 173 -9.79 11.67 11.73
CA GLY A 173 -8.39 11.46 12.08
C GLY A 173 -7.47 11.58 10.87
N ALA A 174 -7.85 10.97 9.74
CA ALA A 174 -7.09 11.06 8.49
C ALA A 174 -6.93 12.51 8.00
N LEU A 175 -8.05 13.26 7.97
CA LEU A 175 -8.06 14.67 7.62
C LEU A 175 -7.10 15.48 8.52
N ASN A 176 -7.11 15.21 9.83
CA ASN A 176 -6.21 15.90 10.76
C ASN A 176 -4.72 15.65 10.43
N GLN A 177 -4.33 14.42 10.11
CA GLN A 177 -2.93 14.12 9.78
C GLN A 177 -2.52 14.75 8.44
N TRP A 178 -3.38 14.65 7.42
CA TRP A 178 -3.08 15.22 6.11
C TRP A 178 -3.02 16.75 6.12
N GLN A 179 -3.84 17.43 6.94
CA GLN A 179 -3.73 18.87 7.15
C GLN A 179 -2.40 19.28 7.78
N LYS A 180 -1.84 18.46 8.69
CA LYS A 180 -0.49 18.68 9.25
C LYS A 180 0.61 18.40 8.22
N ALA A 181 0.41 17.42 7.33
CA ALA A 181 1.39 17.06 6.30
C ALA A 181 1.47 18.09 5.17
N LEU A 182 0.35 18.72 4.80
CA LEU A 182 0.26 19.64 3.67
C LEU A 182 1.31 20.78 3.68
N PRO A 183 1.55 21.53 4.77
CA PRO A 183 2.57 22.58 4.79
C PRO A 183 4.01 22.07 4.75
N LEU A 184 4.22 20.76 4.89
CA LEU A 184 5.54 20.12 4.91
C LEU A 184 5.91 19.50 3.55
N ALA A 185 5.00 19.49 2.58
CA ALA A 185 5.25 19.00 1.23
C ALA A 185 6.34 19.85 0.54
N GLN A 186 7.35 19.19 -0.02
CA GLN A 186 8.50 19.88 -0.64
C GLN A 186 8.34 20.09 -2.16
N ASN A 187 7.43 19.36 -2.78
CA ASN A 187 7.18 19.42 -4.22
C ASN A 187 5.67 19.50 -4.51
N SER A 188 5.34 19.91 -5.73
CA SER A 188 3.94 20.10 -6.15
C SER A 188 3.15 18.79 -6.19
N SER A 189 3.79 17.69 -6.57
CA SER A 189 3.13 16.37 -6.65
C SER A 189 2.65 15.89 -5.28
N ASP A 190 3.47 16.02 -4.24
CA ASP A 190 3.10 15.70 -2.87
C ASP A 190 1.98 16.61 -2.37
N GLN A 191 2.05 17.90 -2.69
CA GLN A 191 1.02 18.86 -2.32
C GLN A 191 -0.33 18.52 -2.97
N GLU A 192 -0.35 18.23 -4.27
CA GLU A 192 -1.54 17.83 -5.01
C GLU A 192 -2.14 16.53 -4.47
N LEU A 193 -1.29 15.54 -4.17
CA LEU A 193 -1.72 14.28 -3.57
C LEU A 193 -2.38 14.50 -2.20
N ILE A 194 -1.78 15.30 -1.32
CA ILE A 194 -2.33 15.59 0.00
C ILE A 194 -3.63 16.39 -0.11
N GLN A 195 -3.73 17.34 -1.03
CA GLN A 195 -4.98 18.08 -1.28
C GLN A 195 -6.09 17.17 -1.77
N ALA A 196 -5.80 16.20 -2.64
CA ALA A 196 -6.77 15.21 -3.09
C ALA A 196 -7.27 14.34 -1.92
N MET A 197 -6.35 13.87 -1.07
CA MET A 197 -6.70 13.09 0.13
C MET A 197 -7.55 13.90 1.12
N ILE A 198 -7.20 15.17 1.37
CA ILE A 198 -7.99 16.10 2.19
C ILE A 198 -9.41 16.27 1.62
N SER A 199 -9.51 16.51 0.31
CA SER A 199 -10.80 16.70 -0.37
C SER A 199 -11.68 15.45 -0.27
N GLN A 200 -11.07 14.27 -0.41
CA GLN A 200 -11.77 13.00 -0.23
C GLN A 200 -12.27 12.82 1.20
N ALA A 201 -11.44 13.06 2.22
CA ALA A 201 -11.87 12.97 3.61
C ALA A 201 -13.00 13.95 3.93
N GLN A 202 -12.93 15.17 3.41
CA GLN A 202 -14.02 16.14 3.57
C GLN A 202 -15.31 15.63 2.94
N SER A 203 -15.25 15.03 1.75
CA SER A 203 -16.43 14.44 1.10
C SER A 203 -17.02 13.27 1.90
N GLU A 204 -16.20 12.41 2.49
CA GLU A 204 -16.67 11.27 3.30
C GLU A 204 -17.26 11.73 4.65
N LEU A 205 -16.85 12.89 5.16
CA LEU A 205 -17.39 13.48 6.38
C LEU A 205 -18.67 14.29 6.17
N GLN A 206 -19.05 14.57 4.92
CA GLN A 206 -20.32 15.25 4.65
C GLN A 206 -21.50 14.32 4.98
N PRO A 207 -22.60 14.85 5.56
CA PRO A 207 -23.82 14.09 5.68
C PRO A 207 -24.27 13.66 4.28
N LYS A 208 -24.40 12.35 4.04
CA LYS A 208 -25.05 11.86 2.82
C LYS A 208 -26.46 12.42 2.83
N ALA A 209 -26.75 13.34 1.91
CA ALA A 209 -28.08 13.91 1.76
C ALA A 209 -29.08 12.75 1.74
N ALA A 210 -29.99 12.73 2.70
CA ALA A 210 -31.13 11.83 2.65
C ALA A 210 -31.83 12.14 1.34
N THR A 211 -31.78 11.21 0.40
CA THR A 211 -32.67 11.23 -0.76
C THR A 211 -34.07 10.96 -0.21
N ASP A 212 -34.68 12.00 0.37
CA ASP A 212 -36.10 12.04 0.70
C ASP A 212 -36.84 12.05 -0.63
N THR A 213 -37.12 10.86 -1.14
CA THR A 213 -38.14 10.64 -2.17
C THR A 213 -39.51 10.70 -1.52
N SER A 214 -39.88 11.86 -0.97
CA SER A 214 -41.28 12.19 -0.68
C SER A 214 -41.74 13.18 -1.74
N THR A 215 -42.09 12.68 -2.92
CA THR A 215 -42.88 13.46 -3.87
C THR A 215 -44.25 13.73 -3.24
N PRO A 216 -44.66 15.00 -3.03
CA PRO A 216 -46.03 15.29 -2.66
C PRO A 216 -46.92 15.03 -3.88
N THR A 217 -47.88 14.13 -3.74
CA THR A 217 -48.97 13.97 -4.71
C THR A 217 -49.74 15.30 -4.78
N PRO A 218 -49.85 15.96 -5.96
CA PRO A 218 -50.67 17.15 -6.09
C PRO A 218 -52.17 16.78 -6.00
N PRO A 219 -53.02 17.74 -5.60
CA PRO A 219 -54.45 17.54 -5.34
C PRO A 219 -55.27 17.22 -6.61
#